data_AF-A0A1F5HU26-F1
#
_entry.id   AF-A0A1F5HU26-F1
#
_cell.length_a   1.000
_cell.length_b   1.000
_cell.length_c   1.000
_cell.angle_alpha   90.00
_cell.angle_beta   90.00
_cell.angle_gamma   90.00
#
_symmetry.space_group_name_H-M   'P 1'
#
loop_
_entity.id
_entity.type
_entity.pdbx_description
1 polymer ?
#
loop_
_entity_poly.entity_id
_entity_poly.type
_entity_poly.pdbx_seq_one_letter_code
_entity_poly.pdbx_strand_id
1 'polypeptide(L)'
;MSDLVKKQMVMLGPGVALSKARSVGALTVANDGQVSAVSGDPHQALEQLSGEFMKLSGQIANATLASLLEQYPAIKNRSLNNS
;
A
#
# COMPACT_ATOMS: atom_id res chain seq x y z
N MET A 1 3.13 14.20 -6.11
CA MET A 1 3.16 12.73 -6.23
C MET A 1 4.53 12.14 -5.87
N SER A 2 5.66 12.65 -6.40
CA SER A 2 7.01 12.18 -6.00
C SER A 2 7.23 12.15 -4.48
N ASP A 3 6.79 13.18 -3.76
CA ASP A 3 6.92 13.21 -2.29
C ASP A 3 6.14 12.09 -1.60
N LEU A 4 4.97 11.72 -2.12
CA LEU A 4 4.20 10.60 -1.60
C LEU A 4 4.97 9.29 -1.82
N VAL A 5 5.46 9.06 -3.04
CA VAL A 5 6.27 7.87 -3.36
C VAL A 5 7.50 7.80 -2.46
N LYS A 6 8.27 8.89 -2.35
CA LYS A 6 9.49 8.96 -1.53
C LYS A 6 9.20 8.71 -0.05
N LYS A 7 8.12 9.25 0.50
CA LYS A 7 7.69 8.95 1.88
C LYS A 7 7.36 7.46 2.06
N GLN A 8 6.67 6.87 1.09
CA GLN A 8 6.36 5.44 1.14
C GLN A 8 7.61 4.57 0.96
N MET A 9 8.62 5.00 0.20
CA MET A 9 9.91 4.30 0.10
C MET A 9 10.62 4.24 1.46
N VAL A 10 10.51 5.29 2.29
CA VAL A 10 11.05 5.30 3.66
C VAL A 10 10.28 4.32 4.56
N MET A 11 8.94 4.29 4.44
CA MET A 11 8.08 3.49 5.31
C MET A 11 8.05 1.99 4.95
N LEU A 12 7.98 1.67 3.67
CA LEU A 12 7.73 0.32 3.15
C LEU A 12 8.97 -0.29 2.47
N GLY A 13 10.03 0.50 2.30
CA GLY A 13 11.20 0.15 1.51
C GLY A 13 11.05 0.54 0.02
N PRO A 14 12.17 0.84 -0.67
CA PRO A 14 12.17 1.32 -2.05
C PRO A 14 11.44 0.39 -3.03
N GLY A 15 11.70 -0.93 -2.95
CA GLY A 15 11.15 -1.89 -3.91
C GLY A 15 9.62 -1.94 -3.89
N VAL A 16 9.02 -2.01 -2.70
CA VAL A 16 7.56 -2.08 -2.53
C VAL A 16 6.90 -0.78 -3.01
N ALA A 17 7.44 0.36 -2.58
CA ALA A 17 6.88 1.66 -2.93
C ALA A 17 6.95 1.95 -4.43
N LEU A 18 8.09 1.65 -5.07
CA LEU A 18 8.25 1.80 -6.51
C LEU A 18 7.35 0.84 -7.29
N SER A 19 7.20 -0.40 -6.83
CA SER A 19 6.30 -1.38 -7.46
C SER A 19 4.85 -0.88 -7.47
N LYS A 20 4.36 -0.34 -6.34
CA LYS A 20 3.00 0.23 -6.23
C LYS A 20 2.83 1.51 -7.03
N ALA A 21 3.82 2.39 -7.01
CA ALA A 21 3.75 3.63 -7.80
C ALA A 21 3.70 3.34 -9.30
N ARG A 22 4.45 2.33 -9.77
CA ARG A 22 4.50 1.91 -11.18
C ARG A 22 3.31 1.08 -11.64
N SER A 23 2.51 0.53 -10.73
CA SER A 23 1.24 -0.12 -11.12
C SER A 23 0.16 0.89 -11.50
N VAL A 24 0.34 2.18 -11.17
CA VAL A 24 -0.51 3.26 -11.68
C VAL A 24 -0.10 3.55 -13.12
N GLY A 25 -0.86 3.05 -14.10
CA GLY A 25 -0.52 3.18 -15.53
C GLY A 25 -0.41 4.62 -16.04
N ALA A 26 -0.99 5.58 -15.33
CA ALA A 26 -0.86 7.01 -15.62
C ALA A 26 0.50 7.62 -15.20
N LEU A 27 1.36 6.89 -14.50
CA LEU A 27 2.61 7.42 -13.93
C LEU A 27 3.85 6.77 -14.54
N THR A 28 4.85 7.61 -14.86
CA THR A 28 6.23 7.15 -15.06
C THR A 28 7.05 7.52 -13.83
N VAL A 29 7.66 6.51 -13.19
CA VAL A 29 8.38 6.68 -11.92
C VAL A 29 9.80 6.12 -12.01
N ALA A 30 10.79 6.98 -11.79
CA ALA A 30 12.19 6.63 -11.75
C ALA A 30 12.58 5.85 -10.49
N ASN A 31 13.78 5.26 -10.48
CA ASN A 31 14.25 4.40 -9.39
C ASN A 31 14.49 5.13 -8.06
N ASP A 32 14.59 6.46 -8.10
CA ASP A 32 14.71 7.33 -6.92
C ASP A 32 13.35 7.80 -6.37
N GLY A 33 12.24 7.30 -6.93
CA GLY A 33 10.89 7.71 -6.58
C GLY A 33 10.45 9.02 -7.22
N GLN A 34 11.23 9.59 -8.13
CA GLN A 34 10.80 10.76 -8.89
C GLN A 34 9.74 10.36 -9.93
N VAL A 35 8.57 10.99 -9.85
CA VAL A 35 7.57 10.95 -10.91
C VAL A 35 8.04 11.88 -12.03
N SER A 36 8.33 11.32 -13.20
CA SER A 36 8.88 12.05 -14.36
C SER A 36 7.83 12.39 -15.41
N ALA A 37 6.71 11.66 -15.43
CA ALA A 37 5.58 11.95 -16.30
C ALA A 37 4.26 11.50 -15.67
N VAL A 38 3.20 12.24 -16.02
CA VAL A 38 1.81 11.94 -15.69
C VAL A 38 1.01 12.01 -16.99
N SER A 39 0.30 10.94 -17.32
CA SER A 39 -0.57 10.87 -18.50
C SER A 39 -2.03 11.05 -18.09
N GLY A 40 -2.79 11.83 -18.84
CA GLY A 40 -4.20 12.10 -18.54
C GLY A 40 -4.38 13.10 -17.38
N ASP A 41 -5.41 12.90 -16.57
CA ASP A 41 -5.76 13.79 -15.45
C ASP A 41 -4.85 13.55 -14.23
N PRO A 42 -4.07 14.55 -13.78
CA PRO A 42 -3.23 14.44 -12.60
C PRO A 42 -3.99 14.16 -11.29
N HIS A 43 -5.25 14.60 -11.16
CA HIS A 43 -6.05 14.34 -9.97
C HIS A 43 -6.41 12.86 -9.87
N GLN A 44 -6.89 12.27 -10.98
CA GLN A 44 -7.16 10.84 -11.05
C GLN A 44 -5.90 10.01 -10.80
N ALA A 45 -4.75 10.41 -11.35
CA ALA A 45 -3.49 9.72 -11.13
C ALA A 45 -3.07 9.73 -9.64
N LEU A 46 -3.28 10.86 -8.94
CA LEU A 46 -3.01 10.97 -7.51
C LEU A 46 -3.97 10.10 -6.68
N GLU A 47 -5.25 10.06 -7.03
CA GLU A 47 -6.24 9.21 -6.36
C GLU A 47 -5.90 7.74 -6.51
N GLN A 48 -5.54 7.29 -7.73
CA GLN A 48 -5.10 5.92 -7.99
C GLN A 48 -3.85 5.56 -7.20
N LEU A 49 -2.85 6.44 -7.18
CA LEU A 49 -1.62 6.25 -6.41
C LEU A 49 -1.90 6.12 -4.91
N SER A 50 -2.75 6.98 -4.37
CA SER A 50 -3.15 6.94 -2.96
C SER A 50 -3.91 5.65 -2.66
N GLY A 51 -4.81 5.24 -3.56
CA GLY A 51 -5.56 4.00 -3.46
C GLY A 51 -4.68 2.75 -3.41
N GLU A 52 -3.63 2.67 -4.23
CA GLU A 52 -2.69 1.54 -4.21
C GLU A 52 -1.97 1.41 -2.86
N PHE A 53 -1.54 2.53 -2.26
CA PHE A 53 -0.91 2.52 -0.95
C PHE A 53 -1.89 2.18 0.18
N MET A 54 -3.12 2.70 0.11
CA MET A 54 -4.18 2.36 1.07
C MET A 54 -4.54 0.88 1.03
N LYS A 55 -4.69 0.32 -0.17
CA LYS A 55 -4.96 -1.12 -0.38
C LYS A 55 -3.86 -1.98 0.24
N LEU A 56 -2.59 -1.63 -0.02
CA LEU A 56 -1.46 -2.34 0.57
C LEU A 56 -1.46 -2.23 2.10
N SER A 57 -1.75 -1.05 2.65
CA SER A 57 -1.84 -0.85 4.09
C SER A 57 -2.91 -1.74 4.73
N GLY A 58 -4.07 -1.88 4.08
CA GLY A 58 -5.12 -2.82 4.50
C GLY A 58 -4.65 -4.28 4.48
N GLN A 59 -3.90 -4.69 3.45
CA GLN A 59 -3.33 -6.03 3.37
C GLN A 59 -2.32 -6.30 4.50
N ILE A 60 -1.45 -5.32 4.81
CA ILE A 60 -0.46 -5.42 5.89
C ILE A 60 -1.16 -5.53 7.24
N ALA A 61 -2.17 -4.69 7.49
CA ALA A 61 -2.96 -4.73 8.72
C ALA A 61 -3.65 -6.10 8.89
N ASN A 62 -4.29 -6.61 7.83
CA ASN A 62 -4.95 -7.90 7.85
C ASN A 62 -3.97 -9.06 8.10
N ALA A 63 -2.82 -9.06 7.43
CA ALA A 63 -1.80 -10.10 7.62
C ALA A 63 -1.24 -10.08 9.05
N THR A 64 -1.03 -8.88 9.61
CA THR A 64 -0.57 -8.70 11.00
C THR A 64 -1.61 -9.23 11.97
N LEU A 65 -2.88 -8.88 11.79
CA LEU A 65 -3.97 -9.35 12.64
C LEU A 65 -4.12 -10.88 12.57
N ALA A 66 -4.05 -11.46 11.37
CA ALA A 66 -4.11 -12.92 11.19
C ALA A 66 -2.97 -13.61 11.96
N SER A 67 -1.74 -13.13 11.80
CA SER A 67 -0.56 -13.62 12.51
C SER A 67 -0.67 -13.48 14.04
N LEU A 68 -1.29 -12.40 14.53
CA LEU A 68 -1.55 -12.23 15.96
C LEU A 68 -2.59 -13.24 16.47
N LEU A 69 -3.69 -13.43 15.75
CA LEU A 69 -4.73 -14.39 16.15
C LEU A 69 -4.23 -15.84 16.18
N GLU A 70 -3.26 -16.19 15.33
CA GLU A 70 -2.58 -17.48 15.38
C GLU A 70 -1.77 -17.69 16.68
N GLN A 71 -1.18 -16.62 17.22
CA GLN A 71 -0.44 -16.65 18.49
C GLN A 71 -1.37 -16.66 19.72
N TYR A 72 -2.62 -16.22 19.58
CA TYR A 72 -3.61 -16.17 20.66
C TYR A 72 -4.87 -17.00 20.34
N PRO A 73 -4.78 -18.34 20.27
CA PRO A 73 -5.89 -19.21 19.88
C PRO A 73 -7.11 -19.11 20.80
N ALA A 74 -6.95 -18.73 22.07
CA ALA A 74 -8.04 -18.48 23.00
C ALA A 74 -8.95 -17.31 22.58
N ILE A 75 -8.39 -16.28 21.92
CA ILE A 75 -9.16 -15.13 21.39
C ILE A 75 -9.86 -15.53 20.09
N LYS A 76 -9.19 -16.29 19.23
CA LYS A 76 -9.75 -16.81 17.97
C LYS A 76 -11.05 -17.60 18.19
N ASN A 77 -11.13 -18.42 19.23
CA ASN A 77 -12.31 -19.23 19.52
C ASN A 77 -13.51 -18.43 20.07
N ARG A 78 -13.29 -17.26 20.69
CA ARG A 78 -14.41 -16.40 21.14
C ARG A 78 -15.15 -15.75 19.97
N SER A 79 -14.48 -15.50 18.85
CA SER A 79 -15.11 -14.91 17.65
C SER A 79 -16.00 -15.87 16.87
N LEU A 80 -15.84 -17.19 17.05
CA LEU A 80 -16.58 -18.21 16.30
C LEU A 80 -17.80 -18.79 17.04
N ASN A 81 -17.92 -18.52 18.35
CA ASN A 81 -18.98 -19.08 19.19
C ASN A 81 -20.15 -18.11 19.42
N ASN A 82 -20.12 -16.92 18.81
CA ASN A 82 -21.15 -15.87 18.91
C ASN A 82 -21.86 -15.62 17.56
N SER A 83 -21.85 -16.60 16.65
CA SER A 83 -22.57 -16.58 15.36
C SER A 83 -23.62 -17.67 15.30
#